data_AF-A0A2A5YC57-F1
#
_entry.id   AF-A0A2A5YC57-F1
#
_cell.length_a   1.000
_cell.length_b   1.000
_cell.length_c   1.000
_cell.angle_alpha   90.00
_cell.angle_beta   90.00
_cell.angle_gamma   90.00
#
_symmetry.space_group_name_H-M   'P 1'
#
loop_
_entity.id
_entity.type
_entity.pdbx_description
1 polymer ?
#
loop_
_entity_poly.entity_id
_entity_poly.type
_entity_poly.pdbx_seq_one_letter_code
_entity_poly.pdbx_strand_id
1 'polypeptide(L)'
;MKKNTYRLIFLSLSLLLVLTIFVGVNFYQDNDETIELPSVIEGISPLPNYQVPQQTSLEINLPVDYEIVLIVNNYIIPSSEILNVEATGVFVWKPGPNKTFENWNPGEQNIRITWNKIVGLPDVGEFSWKFYINN
;
A
#
# COMPACT_ATOMS: atom_id res chain seq x y z
N MET A 1 -42.66 14.79 27.09
CA MET A 1 -41.57 15.50 26.37
C MET A 1 -42.17 16.65 25.57
N LYS A 2 -41.57 17.85 25.55
CA LYS A 2 -42.12 19.02 24.83
C LYS A 2 -42.00 18.79 23.31
N LYS A 3 -43.00 19.23 22.53
CA LYS A 3 -43.05 19.12 21.05
C LYS A 3 -41.78 19.62 20.34
N ASN A 4 -41.08 20.58 20.94
CA ASN A 4 -39.83 21.13 20.42
C ASN A 4 -38.63 20.18 20.59
N THR A 5 -38.65 19.30 21.59
CA THR A 5 -37.57 18.32 21.83
C THR A 5 -37.46 17.33 20.68
N TYR A 6 -38.58 16.81 20.17
CA TYR A 6 -38.57 15.89 19.02
C TYR A 6 -38.06 16.57 17.75
N ARG A 7 -38.47 17.82 17.49
CA ARG A 7 -38.01 18.60 16.34
C ARG A 7 -36.49 18.81 16.36
N LEU A 8 -35.93 19.09 17.53
CA LEU A 8 -34.48 19.24 17.71
C LEU A 8 -33.74 17.92 17.49
N ILE A 9 -34.26 16.82 18.03
CA ILE A 9 -33.67 15.48 17.84
C ILE A 9 -33.63 15.14 16.34
N PHE A 10 -34.75 15.28 15.63
CA PHE A 10 -34.78 14.99 14.19
C PHE A 10 -33.85 15.91 13.38
N LEU A 11 -33.76 17.20 13.73
CA LEU A 11 -32.80 18.12 13.09
C LEU A 11 -31.35 17.68 13.31
N SER A 12 -30.98 17.32 14.55
CA SER A 12 -29.63 16.84 14.85
C SER A 12 -29.31 15.53 14.13
N LEU A 13 -30.28 14.62 14.03
CA LEU A 13 -30.09 13.32 13.39
C LEU A 13 -29.92 13.47 11.88
N SER A 14 -30.73 14.33 11.25
CA SER A 14 -30.59 14.65 9.82
C SER A 14 -29.25 15.32 9.52
N LEU A 15 -28.81 16.26 10.38
CA LEU A 15 -27.51 16.89 10.22
C LEU A 15 -26.37 15.87 10.32
N LEU A 16 -26.43 15.00 11.33
CA LEU A 16 -25.44 13.93 11.52
C LEU A 16 -25.39 12.99 10.33
N LEU A 17 -26.54 12.58 9.80
CA LEU A 17 -26.62 11.70 8.62
C LEU A 17 -25.95 12.33 7.41
N VAL A 18 -26.24 13.60 7.11
CA VAL A 18 -25.63 14.34 6.00
C VAL A 18 -24.11 14.41 6.17
N LEU A 19 -23.64 14.68 7.39
CA LEU A 19 -22.21 14.75 7.71
C LEU A 19 -21.51 13.40 7.50
N THR A 20 -22.12 12.30 7.96
CA THR A 20 -21.57 10.95 7.78
C THR A 20 -21.49 10.56 6.32
N ILE A 21 -22.53 10.84 5.52
CA ILE A 21 -22.51 10.56 4.07
C ILE A 21 -21.44 11.41 3.38
N PHE A 22 -21.36 12.70 3.71
CA PHE A 22 -20.37 13.60 3.14
C PHE A 22 -18.93 13.14 3.41
N VAL A 23 -18.65 12.71 4.64
CA VAL A 23 -17.37 12.12 5.00
C VAL A 23 -17.15 10.83 4.21
N GLY A 24 -18.10 9.89 4.21
CA GLY A 24 -17.98 8.63 3.48
C GLY A 24 -17.65 8.81 1.99
N VAL A 25 -18.28 9.78 1.32
CA VAL A 25 -18.01 10.07 -0.10
C VAL A 25 -16.64 10.72 -0.32
N ASN A 26 -16.20 11.62 0.56
CA ASN A 26 -14.87 12.25 0.43
C ASN A 26 -13.72 11.27 0.68
N PHE A 27 -13.96 10.23 1.50
CA PHE A 27 -12.99 9.16 1.76
C PHE A 27 -13.19 7.94 0.84
N TYR A 28 -14.15 8.00 -0.09
CA TYR A 28 -14.34 6.93 -1.07
C TYR A 28 -13.21 6.97 -2.10
N GLN A 29 -12.54 5.83 -2.27
CA GLN A 29 -11.54 5.61 -3.30
C GLN A 29 -12.03 4.52 -4.25
N ASP A 30 -12.01 4.84 -5.54
CA ASP A 30 -12.27 3.86 -6.59
C ASP A 30 -11.01 3.02 -6.78
N ASN A 31 -11.06 1.79 -6.28
CA ASN A 31 -9.95 0.82 -6.33
C ASN A 31 -10.27 -0.34 -7.29
N ASP A 32 -11.32 -0.22 -8.12
CA ASP A 32 -11.89 -1.31 -8.91
C ASP A 32 -11.13 -1.57 -10.23
N GLU A 33 -9.97 -0.94 -10.44
CA GLU A 33 -9.05 -1.35 -11.49
C GLU A 33 -8.52 -2.74 -11.15
N THR A 34 -8.94 -3.76 -11.91
CA THR A 34 -8.36 -5.10 -11.84
C THR A 34 -6.92 -5.02 -12.32
N ILE A 35 -5.98 -5.12 -11.39
CA ILE A 35 -4.56 -5.04 -11.71
C ILE A 35 -4.08 -6.44 -12.05
N GLU A 36 -3.76 -6.64 -13.32
CA GLU A 36 -3.08 -7.84 -13.79
C GLU A 36 -1.63 -7.80 -13.33
N LEU A 37 -1.33 -8.56 -12.26
CA LEU A 37 0.04 -8.77 -11.84
C LEU A 37 0.75 -9.69 -12.85
N PRO A 38 2.03 -9.44 -13.16
CA PRO A 38 2.87 -10.39 -13.87
C PRO A 38 2.80 -11.78 -13.23
N SER A 39 2.84 -12.84 -14.03
CA SER A 39 2.64 -14.23 -13.58
C SER A 39 3.58 -14.71 -12.48
N VAL A 40 4.75 -14.07 -12.34
CA VAL A 40 5.74 -14.39 -11.31
C VAL A 40 5.39 -13.74 -9.96
N ILE A 41 4.61 -12.66 -9.96
CA ILE A 41 4.18 -11.98 -8.74
C ILE A 41 2.96 -12.70 -8.18
N GLU A 42 3.15 -13.37 -7.04
CA GLU A 42 2.07 -14.05 -6.33
C GLU A 42 1.22 -13.09 -5.50
N GLY A 43 1.79 -11.95 -5.10
CA GLY A 43 1.08 -10.89 -4.40
C GLY A 43 1.94 -9.69 -4.06
N ILE A 44 1.28 -8.54 -3.85
CA ILE A 44 1.91 -7.31 -3.34
C ILE A 44 1.02 -6.63 -2.31
N SER A 45 1.66 -5.97 -1.36
CA SER A 45 1.01 -5.07 -0.41
C SER A 45 1.89 -3.83 -0.20
N PRO A 46 1.33 -2.61 -0.15
CA PRO A 46 -0.04 -2.26 -0.48
C PRO A 46 -0.41 -2.55 -1.93
N LEU A 47 -1.69 -2.81 -2.16
CA LEU A 47 -2.23 -2.88 -3.50
C LEU A 47 -2.14 -1.52 -4.20
N PRO A 48 -2.03 -1.49 -5.53
CA PRO A 48 -1.91 -0.22 -6.22
C PRO A 48 -3.17 0.64 -6.10
N ASN A 49 -2.95 1.95 -6.12
CA ASN A 49 -3.93 3.02 -5.89
C ASN A 49 -4.54 3.05 -4.47
N TYR A 50 -4.18 2.13 -3.58
CA TYR A 50 -4.71 2.12 -2.21
C TYR A 50 -4.13 3.25 -1.37
N GLN A 51 -4.94 3.77 -0.45
CA GLN A 51 -4.53 4.72 0.58
C GLN A 51 -4.28 4.01 1.90
N VAL A 52 -3.08 4.21 2.47
CA VAL A 52 -2.59 3.45 3.63
C VAL A 52 -1.97 4.35 4.71
N PRO A 53 -1.89 3.90 5.98
CA PRO A 53 -1.25 4.66 7.06
C PRO A 53 0.27 4.81 6.89
N GLN A 54 0.85 5.78 7.59
CA GLN A 54 2.31 6.01 7.63
C GLN A 54 3.13 4.89 8.28
N GLN A 55 2.49 3.91 8.93
CA GLN A 55 3.17 2.77 9.56
C GLN A 55 3.23 1.53 8.65
N THR A 56 2.75 1.65 7.41
CA THR A 56 2.67 0.55 6.45
C THR A 56 4.03 0.00 6.05
N SER A 57 4.10 -1.31 5.85
CA SER A 57 5.20 -2.01 5.19
C SER A 57 4.86 -2.35 3.75
N LEU A 58 5.88 -2.41 2.91
CA LEU A 58 5.84 -3.09 1.62
C LEU A 58 6.04 -4.58 1.83
N GLU A 59 5.22 -5.38 1.15
CA GLU A 59 5.34 -6.83 1.05
C GLU A 59 5.26 -7.21 -0.42
N ILE A 60 6.21 -8.02 -0.88
CA ILE A 60 6.25 -8.56 -2.23
C ILE A 60 6.40 -10.07 -2.09
N ASN A 61 5.45 -10.81 -2.66
CA ASN A 61 5.48 -12.27 -2.69
C ASN A 61 5.84 -12.75 -4.10
N LEU A 62 6.94 -13.48 -4.18
CA LEU A 62 7.41 -14.19 -5.37
C LEU A 62 7.59 -15.66 -5.00
N PRO A 63 7.66 -16.57 -5.99
CA PRO A 63 8.09 -17.92 -5.74
C PRO A 63 9.44 -17.96 -5.04
N VAL A 64 9.72 -19.08 -4.37
CA VAL A 64 11.06 -19.35 -3.86
C VAL A 64 12.11 -19.29 -4.99
N ASP A 65 13.36 -19.01 -4.62
CA ASP A 65 14.52 -18.88 -5.53
C ASP A 65 14.54 -17.63 -6.42
N TYR A 66 13.78 -16.59 -6.09
CA TYR A 66 13.90 -15.27 -6.70
C TYR A 66 14.64 -14.29 -5.79
N GLU A 67 15.28 -13.31 -6.41
CA GLU A 67 15.82 -12.11 -5.75
C GLU A 67 15.15 -10.86 -6.31
N ILE A 68 15.09 -9.80 -5.50
CA ILE A 68 14.53 -8.51 -5.90
C ILE A 68 15.50 -7.36 -5.72
N VAL A 69 15.37 -6.36 -6.57
CA VAL A 69 15.81 -4.99 -6.32
C VAL A 69 14.56 -4.15 -6.11
N LEU A 70 14.44 -3.56 -4.92
CA LEU A 70 13.34 -2.69 -4.56
C LEU A 70 13.74 -1.23 -4.80
N ILE A 71 12.87 -0.48 -5.47
CA ILE A 71 13.04 0.93 -5.77
C ILE A 71 11.82 1.68 -5.25
N VAL A 72 12.05 2.67 -4.38
CA VAL A 72 11.01 3.51 -3.78
C VAL A 72 11.27 4.95 -4.17
N ASN A 73 10.34 5.60 -4.87
CA ASN A 73 10.45 6.98 -5.35
C ASN A 73 11.78 7.28 -6.06
N ASN A 74 12.21 6.37 -6.95
CA ASN A 74 13.49 6.43 -7.67
C ASN A 74 14.76 6.20 -6.82
N TYR A 75 14.65 5.82 -5.55
CA TYR A 75 15.77 5.40 -4.71
C TYR A 75 15.85 3.88 -4.62
N ILE A 76 17.02 3.31 -4.86
CA ILE A 76 17.26 1.87 -4.69
C ILE A 76 17.40 1.59 -3.19
N ILE A 77 16.61 0.64 -2.69
CA ILE A 77 16.67 0.19 -1.31
C ILE A 77 17.76 -0.88 -1.18
N PRO A 78 18.71 -0.74 -0.24
CA PRO A 78 19.71 -1.76 0.03
C PRO A 78 19.07 -3.08 0.46
N SER A 79 19.56 -4.20 -0.07
CA SER A 79 19.07 -5.54 0.28
C SER A 79 19.18 -5.84 1.79
N SER A 80 20.14 -5.22 2.49
CA SER A 80 20.27 -5.32 3.96
C SER A 80 19.11 -4.71 4.74
N GLU A 81 18.30 -3.83 4.13
CA GLU A 81 17.12 -3.25 4.76
C GLU A 81 15.85 -4.07 4.54
N ILE A 82 15.89 -4.99 3.56
CA ILE A 82 14.77 -5.82 3.12
C ILE A 82 14.86 -7.14 3.86
N LEU A 83 13.80 -7.47 4.60
CA LEU A 83 13.67 -8.77 5.23
C LEU A 83 13.19 -9.77 4.17
N ASN A 84 14.04 -10.73 3.82
CA ASN A 84 13.62 -11.93 3.09
C ASN A 84 13.22 -12.99 4.11
N VAL A 85 11.95 -13.38 4.12
CA VAL A 85 11.44 -14.42 5.01
C VAL A 85 11.90 -15.77 4.45
N GLU A 86 12.73 -16.47 5.24
CA GLU A 86 13.42 -17.67 4.79
C GLU A 86 12.45 -18.71 4.23
N ALA A 87 12.77 -19.23 3.04
CA ALA A 87 12.03 -20.27 2.33
C ALA A 87 10.57 -19.93 1.98
N THR A 88 10.14 -18.67 2.04
CA THR A 88 8.78 -18.28 1.64
C THR A 88 8.72 -17.43 0.39
N GLY A 89 9.83 -16.82 -0.07
CA GLY A 89 9.83 -15.90 -1.21
C GLY A 89 9.15 -14.55 -0.92
N VAL A 90 8.92 -14.26 0.37
CA VAL A 90 8.28 -13.02 0.83
C VAL A 90 9.35 -12.01 1.22
N PHE A 91 9.28 -10.83 0.59
CA PHE A 91 10.16 -9.70 0.86
C PHE A 91 9.38 -8.60 1.58
N VAL A 92 9.85 -8.23 2.76
CA VAL A 92 9.22 -7.20 3.59
C VAL A 92 10.17 -6.03 3.79
N TRP A 93 9.70 -4.83 3.50
CA TRP A 93 10.45 -3.60 3.80
C TRP A 93 9.54 -2.54 4.39
N LYS A 94 10.10 -1.73 5.29
CA LYS A 94 9.43 -0.53 5.82
C LYS A 94 10.46 0.53 6.14
N PRO A 95 10.08 1.83 6.03
CA PRO A 95 10.89 2.92 6.57
C PRO A 95 11.20 2.72 8.05
N GLY A 96 12.31 3.30 8.50
CA GLY A 96 12.70 3.24 9.91
C GLY A 96 14.01 3.96 10.20
N PRO A 97 14.38 4.09 11.48
CA PRO A 97 15.59 4.80 11.87
C PRO A 97 16.83 4.17 11.23
N ASN A 98 17.73 5.00 10.71
CA ASN A 98 18.96 4.61 10.00
C ASN A 98 18.75 3.79 8.72
N LYS A 99 17.57 3.86 8.11
CA LYS A 99 17.29 3.31 6.77
C LYS A 99 17.32 4.40 5.71
N THR A 100 17.31 3.99 4.44
CA THR A 100 17.22 4.89 3.29
C THR A 100 16.05 5.87 3.41
N PHE A 101 14.92 5.41 3.99
CA PHE A 101 13.80 6.25 4.38
C PHE A 101 13.54 6.09 5.87
N GLU A 102 13.53 7.21 6.61
CA GLU A 102 13.17 7.19 8.03
C GLU A 102 11.67 7.01 8.26
N ASN A 103 10.86 7.68 7.44
CA ASN A 103 9.40 7.65 7.49
C ASN A 103 8.84 7.74 6.07
N TRP A 104 7.58 7.33 5.91
CA TRP A 104 6.83 7.62 4.69
C TRP A 104 6.52 9.12 4.62
N ASN A 105 6.74 9.71 3.45
CA ASN A 105 6.22 11.03 3.15
C ASN A 105 4.73 10.91 2.81
N PRO A 106 3.86 11.84 3.24
CA PRO A 106 2.48 11.84 2.80
C PRO A 106 2.32 12.03 1.28
N GLY A 107 1.25 11.46 0.72
CA GLY A 107 0.95 11.54 -0.71
C GLY A 107 1.41 10.31 -1.50
N GLU A 108 1.59 10.50 -2.82
CA GLU A 108 1.88 9.42 -3.77
C GLU A 108 3.27 8.81 -3.55
N GLN A 109 3.31 7.49 -3.41
CA GLN A 109 4.53 6.68 -3.37
C GLN A 109 4.61 5.83 -4.62
N ASN A 110 5.71 5.94 -5.35
CA ASN A 110 5.99 5.17 -6.56
C ASN A 110 6.94 4.03 -6.23
N ILE A 111 6.46 2.79 -6.38
CA ILE A 111 7.23 1.58 -6.14
C ILE A 111 7.57 0.92 -7.47
N ARG A 112 8.81 0.47 -7.57
CA ARG A 112 9.25 -0.40 -8.65
C ARG A 112 10.04 -1.55 -8.05
N ILE A 113 9.80 -2.74 -8.57
CA ILE A 113 10.65 -3.89 -8.33
C ILE A 113 11.20 -4.40 -9.65
N THR A 114 12.42 -4.91 -9.60
CA THR A 114 12.94 -5.81 -10.64
C THR A 114 13.29 -7.12 -9.96
N TRP A 115 13.04 -8.24 -10.62
CA TRP A 115 13.40 -9.55 -10.11
C TRP A 115 14.32 -10.29 -11.07
N ASN A 116 15.03 -11.26 -10.51
CA ASN A 116 15.74 -12.28 -11.26
C ASN A 116 15.64 -13.62 -10.52
N LYS A 117 15.72 -14.71 -11.27
CA LYS A 117 15.79 -16.05 -10.69
C LYS A 117 17.23 -16.39 -10.30
N ILE A 118 17.40 -16.87 -9.07
CA ILE A 118 18.71 -17.22 -8.49
C ILE A 118 19.19 -18.58 -9.04
N VAL A 119 18.26 -19.50 -9.31
CA VAL A 119 18.57 -20.87 -9.75
C VAL A 119 17.88 -21.21 -11.07
N GLY A 120 18.66 -21.70 -12.03
CA GLY A 120 18.16 -22.17 -13.34
C GLY A 120 18.31 -21.12 -14.43
N LEU A 121 17.38 -21.13 -15.40
CA LEU A 121 17.37 -20.13 -16.46
C LEU A 121 17.01 -18.75 -15.87
N PRO A 122 17.72 -17.67 -16.26
CA PRO A 122 17.36 -16.33 -15.88
C PRO A 122 15.91 -16.03 -16.26
N ASP A 123 15.14 -15.55 -15.29
CA ASP A 123 13.80 -15.04 -15.47
C ASP A 123 13.77 -13.63 -14.88
N VAL A 124 13.96 -12.65 -15.75
CA VAL A 124 14.11 -11.23 -15.39
C VAL A 124 12.85 -10.50 -15.76
N GLY A 125 12.34 -9.69 -14.84
CA GLY A 125 11.21 -8.83 -15.10
C GLY A 125 11.18 -7.62 -14.20
N GLU A 126 10.23 -6.74 -14.48
CA GLU A 126 9.98 -5.54 -13.71
C GLU A 126 8.49 -5.31 -13.53
N PHE A 127 8.15 -4.68 -12.41
CA PHE A 127 6.78 -4.24 -12.14
C PHE A 127 6.83 -2.94 -11.35
N SER A 128 5.96 -2.01 -11.73
CA SER A 128 5.84 -0.72 -11.07
C SER A 128 4.39 -0.47 -10.69
N TRP A 129 4.19 0.08 -9.50
CA TRP A 129 2.89 0.50 -9.04
C TRP A 129 3.00 1.69 -8.11
N LYS A 130 1.86 2.30 -7.81
CA LYS A 130 1.79 3.42 -6.87
C LYS A 130 0.73 3.21 -5.83
N PHE A 131 0.92 3.81 -4.66
CA PHE A 131 -0.08 3.86 -3.60
C PHE A 131 0.03 5.20 -2.87
N TYR A 132 -0.89 5.52 -1.97
CA TYR A 132 -0.97 6.81 -1.30
C TYR A 132 -0.80 6.68 0.21
N ILE A 133 0.03 7.53 0.81
CA ILE A 133 0.19 7.62 2.26
C ILE A 133 -0.72 8.71 2.80
N ASN A 134 -1.47 8.37 3.85
CA ASN A 134 -2.29 9.31 4.61
C ASN A 134 -1.45 10.43 5.26
N ASN A 135 -1.99 11.65 5.20
CA ASN A 135 -1.55 12.76 6.06
C ASN A 135 -1.87 12.47 7.52
#